data_AF-A0A950LYF2-F1
#
_entry.id   AF-A0A950LYF2-F1
#
_cell.length_a   1.000
_cell.length_b   1.000
_cell.length_c   1.000
_cell.angle_alpha   90.00
_cell.angle_beta   90.00
_cell.angle_gamma   90.00
#
_symmetry.space_group_name_H-M   'P 1'
#
loop_
_entity.id
_entity.type
_entity.pdbx_description
1 polymer ?
#
loop_
_entity_poly.entity_id
_entity_poly.type
_entity_poly.pdbx_seq_one_letter_code
_entity_poly.pdbx_strand_id
1 'polypeptide(L)'
;MDRKISRRDFLNGVALTVGAAIASSQISGAADSDSEKRLAYYPPTLTGIRGDHEGTYTYAHKLRDGDFWEGAGRPEPTGEEYDLAIVGAGISGLAAAYFYRKRAGQQARILILDNHDDFGGHAKRNEFEVGGRKLLSYGGTQSIESPSNYSSVARQLLIDLGVDTEKFYQAFDRKLYSSLNLGTGVFFDKETFGEDRLVVGRNTLPWPQFFAKTPLSDVAKRDLTRLYTERVDYMPGLSLEEKRKRLLKMSYADFLMRVVKVHPDVLPYFQKKTHDLFCVGIEAVPALYCYAEGDDYDEYGYPGFDGLNLGGKQGRGNAEKPDPYIFHFPDGNASIARLLVRTLIPPAVPGHTMEDVVTAKVDYSQLDPPAASRAKVRLRLNTTVVQVRHVGETQAARQVELGCVEAGRLRSIKAKSCVLACYNGMIPYLCPELPRKQRDALALLVKSPLVYTHVAIRNWTAFEKLGMFQIDAPGSYHNYVSLDFPVTLGAYKFLKDPEQPAVLFMLRTPCKPGLSQSEQNRAGRWELMRTSFETFERNIREQLGRMLSAGGFDPARDIAAITVNRWAHGYAFHDNPLFDPEWSEEEKPWVVGRKPFGSITIANSDAGGEAYTDTAIDQAYRAVQELSQALAAKA
;
A
#
# COMPACT_ATOMS: atom_id res chain seq x y z
N MET A 1 -30.45 -1.79 6.96
CA MET A 1 -29.64 -1.02 5.98
C MET A 1 -29.70 0.49 6.23
N ASP A 2 -30.68 1.02 7.00
CA ASP A 2 -30.94 2.47 7.11
C ASP A 2 -30.36 3.21 8.33
N ARG A 3 -29.43 2.59 9.08
CA ARG A 3 -28.83 3.23 10.26
C ARG A 3 -27.46 3.81 9.91
N LYS A 4 -27.35 5.15 9.89
CA LYS A 4 -26.07 5.85 9.73
C LYS A 4 -25.12 5.41 10.85
N ILE A 5 -23.87 5.07 10.51
CA ILE A 5 -22.77 5.13 11.48
C ILE A 5 -22.80 6.54 12.07
N SER A 6 -22.57 6.71 13.38
CA SER A 6 -22.46 8.05 13.97
C SER A 6 -21.29 8.77 13.32
N ARG A 7 -21.58 9.52 12.25
CA ARG A 7 -20.66 10.36 11.49
C ARG A 7 -20.26 11.50 12.43
N ARG A 8 -19.16 11.34 13.16
CA ARG A 8 -18.47 12.50 13.72
C ARG A 8 -17.82 13.21 12.55
N ASP A 9 -18.49 14.29 12.14
CA ASP A 9 -18.16 15.34 11.17
C ASP A 9 -17.76 14.90 9.76
N PHE A 10 -18.77 14.80 8.90
CA PHE A 10 -18.63 15.12 7.47
C PHE A 10 -19.92 15.79 6.98
N LEU A 11 -19.92 17.12 6.96
CA LEU A 11 -20.78 17.90 6.08
C LEU A 11 -19.92 18.25 4.87
N ASN A 12 -20.23 17.62 3.72
CA ASN A 12 -20.31 18.26 2.40
C ASN A 12 -20.58 17.18 1.35
N GLY A 13 -21.55 17.43 0.46
CA GLY A 13 -21.71 16.62 -0.75
C GLY A 13 -23.13 16.22 -1.16
N VAL A 14 -24.15 17.07 -0.97
CA VAL A 14 -25.33 17.01 -1.85
C VAL A 14 -25.73 18.44 -2.21
N ALA A 15 -25.59 18.78 -3.48
CA ALA A 15 -26.26 19.94 -4.05
C ALA A 15 -27.78 19.69 -4.00
N LEU A 16 -28.47 20.37 -3.09
CA LEU A 16 -29.91 20.59 -3.18
C LEU A 16 -30.13 22.07 -3.52
N THR A 17 -30.24 22.34 -4.81
CA THR A 17 -30.83 23.56 -5.36
C THR A 17 -32.33 23.57 -5.03
N VAL A 18 -32.77 24.35 -4.04
CA VAL A 18 -33.97 25.22 -4.07
C VAL A 18 -33.90 26.23 -2.89
N GLY A 19 -33.72 27.51 -3.22
CA GLY A 19 -34.35 28.68 -2.58
C GLY A 19 -34.07 29.04 -1.11
N ALA A 20 -33.12 29.96 -0.89
CA ALA A 20 -33.30 31.24 -0.16
C ALA A 20 -31.93 31.91 0.07
N ALA A 21 -31.78 33.13 -0.42
CA ALA A 21 -30.59 33.95 -0.24
C ALA A 21 -30.43 34.40 1.22
N ILE A 22 -29.20 34.33 1.76
CA ILE A 22 -28.44 35.40 2.44
C ILE A 22 -27.15 34.78 3.02
N ALA A 23 -26.00 35.31 2.55
CA ALA A 23 -24.64 35.26 3.13
C ALA A 23 -24.02 33.88 3.45
N SER A 24 -23.36 33.27 2.46
CA SER A 24 -22.28 32.30 2.71
C SER A 24 -21.21 32.36 1.62
N SER A 25 -20.37 33.40 1.67
CA SER A 25 -19.04 33.34 1.04
C SER A 25 -18.10 32.60 2.00
N GLN A 26 -17.32 31.64 1.47
CA GLN A 26 -16.27 30.85 2.13
C GLN A 26 -16.69 29.49 2.70
N ILE A 27 -16.93 28.51 1.83
CA ILE A 27 -16.41 27.15 2.04
C ILE A 27 -15.92 26.65 0.68
N SER A 28 -14.67 26.99 0.36
CA SER A 28 -13.89 26.37 -0.70
C SER A 28 -13.01 25.31 -0.05
N GLY A 29 -12.88 24.11 -0.64
CA GLY A 29 -12.04 23.00 -0.17
C GLY A 29 -10.54 23.25 -0.20
N ALA A 30 -10.08 24.38 0.32
CA ALA A 30 -8.70 24.63 0.66
C ALA A 30 -8.49 24.20 2.12
N ALA A 31 -7.60 23.23 2.34
CA ALA A 31 -7.00 23.06 3.66
C ALA A 31 -6.33 24.40 4.01
N ASP A 32 -6.81 25.05 5.06
CA ASP A 32 -6.24 26.28 5.60
C ASP A 32 -4.76 26.04 5.98
N SER A 33 -3.87 27.00 5.74
CA SER A 33 -2.40 26.83 5.90
C SER A 33 -1.96 26.55 7.33
N ASP A 34 -2.88 26.68 8.29
CA ASP A 34 -2.68 26.38 9.71
C ASP A 34 -3.45 25.13 10.19
N SER A 35 -3.97 24.30 9.28
CA SER A 35 -4.74 23.09 9.63
C SER A 35 -3.96 22.15 10.56
N GLU A 36 -2.67 21.91 10.29
CA GLU A 36 -1.76 21.11 11.12
C GLU A 36 -1.49 21.69 12.51
N LYS A 37 -1.71 23.01 12.69
CA LYS A 37 -1.48 23.73 13.95
C LYS A 37 -2.72 23.78 14.83
N ARG A 38 -3.86 23.25 14.38
CA ARG A 38 -5.07 23.17 15.21
C ARG A 38 -4.86 22.14 16.31
N LEU A 39 -5.24 22.48 17.56
CA LEU A 39 -5.11 21.62 18.75
C LEU A 39 -5.74 20.20 18.59
N ALA A 40 -6.69 20.04 17.65
CA ALA A 40 -7.37 18.79 17.37
C ALA A 40 -6.88 18.05 16.10
N TYR A 41 -5.83 18.54 15.43
CA TYR A 41 -5.34 17.93 14.20
C TYR A 41 -4.65 16.59 14.48
N TYR A 42 -5.31 15.49 14.14
CA TYR A 42 -4.79 14.13 14.32
C TYR A 42 -5.34 13.17 13.24
N PRO A 43 -4.75 13.18 12.03
CA PRO A 43 -5.19 12.39 10.88
C PRO A 43 -5.38 10.88 11.10
N PRO A 44 -4.63 10.18 11.98
CA PRO A 44 -4.78 8.73 12.16
C PRO A 44 -6.17 8.28 12.65
N THR A 45 -6.92 9.16 13.33
CA THR A 45 -8.28 8.86 13.81
C THR A 45 -9.38 9.11 12.77
N LEU A 46 -9.04 9.63 11.58
CA LEU A 46 -10.02 9.93 10.54
C LEU A 46 -10.48 8.64 9.85
N THR A 47 -11.81 8.48 9.75
CA THR A 47 -12.48 7.38 9.04
C THR A 47 -12.90 7.80 7.62
N GLY A 48 -13.49 6.90 6.84
CA GLY A 48 -13.91 7.19 5.46
C GLY A 48 -12.83 6.82 4.43
N ILE A 49 -12.77 7.54 3.30
CA ILE A 49 -11.70 7.36 2.31
C ILE A 49 -10.41 8.01 2.82
N ARG A 50 -9.36 7.20 2.92
CA ARG A 50 -7.99 7.56 3.28
C ARG A 50 -7.03 7.03 2.19
N GLY A 51 -5.72 7.22 2.36
CA GLY A 51 -4.77 7.08 1.26
C GLY A 51 -4.97 8.23 0.27
N ASP A 52 -5.23 7.93 -1.00
CA ASP A 52 -5.64 8.89 -2.03
C ASP A 52 -7.05 9.42 -1.74
N HIS A 53 -7.17 10.48 -0.96
CA HIS A 53 -8.42 11.15 -0.63
C HIS A 53 -8.54 12.51 -1.31
N GLU A 54 -9.74 13.10 -1.30
CA GLU A 54 -9.95 14.41 -1.92
C GLU A 54 -8.97 15.44 -1.37
N GLY A 55 -8.38 16.23 -2.27
CA GLY A 55 -7.31 17.18 -1.93
C GLY A 55 -5.91 16.68 -2.28
N THR A 56 -5.61 15.39 -2.07
CA THR A 56 -4.23 14.88 -2.27
C THR A 56 -3.84 14.84 -3.74
N TYR A 57 -4.78 14.53 -4.64
CA TYR A 57 -4.52 14.44 -6.09
C TYR A 57 -5.02 15.64 -6.90
N THR A 58 -5.70 16.60 -6.28
CA THR A 58 -6.39 17.69 -7.01
C THR A 58 -5.44 18.51 -7.88
N TYR A 59 -4.35 19.02 -7.30
CA TYR A 59 -3.38 19.82 -8.06
C TYR A 59 -2.48 18.95 -8.94
N ALA A 60 -2.15 17.73 -8.50
CA ALA A 60 -1.37 16.80 -9.30
C ALA A 60 -2.10 16.40 -10.60
N HIS A 61 -3.41 16.13 -10.52
CA HIS A 61 -4.22 15.84 -11.70
C HIS A 61 -4.38 17.06 -12.61
N LYS A 62 -4.67 18.26 -12.06
CA LYS A 62 -4.69 19.48 -12.87
C LYS A 62 -3.37 19.72 -13.60
N LEU A 63 -2.23 19.43 -12.95
CA LEU A 63 -0.92 19.57 -13.57
C LEU A 63 -0.71 18.55 -14.70
N ARG A 64 -1.07 17.28 -14.46
CA ARG A 64 -1.03 16.22 -15.48
C ARG A 64 -1.89 16.55 -16.69
N ASP A 65 -3.09 17.08 -16.45
CA ASP A 65 -4.11 17.34 -17.46
C ASP A 65 -3.82 18.63 -18.27
N GLY A 66 -2.90 19.47 -17.80
CA GLY A 66 -2.50 20.72 -18.45
C GLY A 66 -3.24 21.96 -17.92
N ASP A 67 -4.32 21.76 -17.18
CA ASP A 67 -5.22 22.82 -16.70
C ASP A 67 -4.62 23.67 -15.56
N PHE A 68 -3.57 23.19 -14.88
CA PHE A 68 -3.05 23.87 -13.69
C PHE A 68 -2.55 25.29 -13.98
N TRP A 69 -1.73 25.44 -15.02
CA TRP A 69 -1.04 26.71 -15.31
C TRP A 69 -1.94 27.78 -15.94
N GLU A 70 -3.15 27.41 -16.39
CA GLU A 70 -4.11 28.37 -16.93
C GLU A 70 -4.61 29.38 -15.86
N GLY A 71 -4.63 28.97 -14.59
CA GLY A 71 -5.15 29.78 -13.48
C GLY A 71 -4.23 29.94 -12.26
N ALA A 72 -3.08 29.26 -12.23
CA ALA A 72 -2.23 29.26 -11.02
C ALA A 72 -1.46 30.56 -10.76
N GLY A 73 -1.30 31.43 -11.76
CA GLY A 73 -0.52 32.66 -11.65
C GLY A 73 0.99 32.40 -11.52
N ARG A 74 1.73 33.37 -10.97
CA ARG A 74 3.17 33.23 -10.70
C ARG A 74 3.39 32.77 -9.26
N PRO A 75 4.34 31.85 -9.00
CA PRO A 75 4.70 31.48 -7.64
C PRO A 75 5.15 32.69 -6.79
N GLU A 76 4.56 32.83 -5.61
CA GLU A 76 4.96 33.82 -4.61
C GLU A 76 6.21 33.32 -3.83
N PRO A 77 7.36 34.01 -3.89
CA PRO A 77 8.55 33.57 -3.17
C PRO A 77 8.34 33.63 -1.65
N THR A 78 8.56 32.52 -0.95
CA THR A 78 8.48 32.51 0.52
C THR A 78 9.73 33.09 1.18
N GLY A 79 10.83 33.19 0.43
CA GLY A 79 12.16 33.56 0.95
C GLY A 79 12.85 32.41 1.70
N GLU A 80 12.23 31.22 1.77
CA GLU A 80 12.84 30.07 2.41
C GLU A 80 13.93 29.44 1.52
N GLU A 81 15.06 29.09 2.16
CA GLU A 81 16.17 28.38 1.53
C GLU A 81 16.58 27.17 2.36
N TYR A 82 16.82 26.03 1.70
CA TYR A 82 17.22 24.77 2.33
C TYR A 82 18.47 24.18 1.69
N ASP A 83 19.18 23.32 2.41
CA ASP A 83 20.26 22.50 1.83
C ASP A 83 19.66 21.37 0.98
N LEU A 84 18.55 20.79 1.44
CA LEU A 84 17.81 19.76 0.74
C LEU A 84 16.30 19.99 0.81
N ALA A 85 15.63 19.93 -0.34
CA ALA A 85 14.19 19.72 -0.41
C ALA A 85 13.88 18.27 -0.79
N ILE A 86 12.85 17.68 -0.20
CA ILE A 86 12.39 16.31 -0.49
C ILE A 86 10.90 16.36 -0.81
N VAL A 87 10.53 15.83 -1.97
CA VAL A 87 9.14 15.76 -2.42
C VAL A 87 8.59 14.38 -2.14
N GLY A 88 7.72 14.26 -1.14
CA GLY A 88 7.16 13.02 -0.60
C GLY A 88 7.72 12.68 0.79
N ALA A 89 6.84 12.49 1.77
CA ALA A 89 7.11 12.08 3.14
C ALA A 89 6.76 10.60 3.40
N GLY A 90 6.81 9.76 2.36
CA GLY A 90 6.84 8.30 2.50
C GLY A 90 8.14 7.80 3.13
N ILE A 91 8.24 6.49 3.37
CA ILE A 91 9.46 5.85 3.94
C ILE A 91 10.72 6.27 3.18
N SER A 92 10.68 6.28 1.84
CA SER A 92 11.82 6.72 1.02
C SER A 92 12.23 8.17 1.29
N GLY A 93 11.28 9.12 1.32
CA GLY A 93 11.60 10.52 1.57
C GLY A 93 12.12 10.79 2.98
N LEU A 94 11.53 10.13 3.98
CA LEU A 94 11.99 10.18 5.36
C LEU A 94 13.38 9.55 5.51
N ALA A 95 13.65 8.41 4.86
CA ALA A 95 14.97 7.79 4.82
C ALA A 95 16.00 8.67 4.10
N ALA A 96 15.61 9.37 3.03
CA ALA A 96 16.50 10.29 2.31
C ALA A 96 16.90 11.48 3.22
N ALA A 97 15.95 12.04 3.99
CA ALA A 97 16.27 13.04 5.00
C ALA A 97 17.24 12.51 6.06
N TYR A 98 17.02 11.29 6.53
CA TYR A 98 17.89 10.63 7.50
C TYR A 98 19.32 10.47 6.96
N PHE A 99 19.49 9.87 5.78
CA PHE A 99 20.81 9.64 5.19
C PHE A 99 21.52 10.94 4.83
N TYR A 100 20.79 11.93 4.32
CA TYR A 100 21.36 13.24 4.03
C TYR A 100 21.85 13.92 5.31
N ARG A 101 21.04 13.95 6.38
CA ARG A 101 21.45 14.52 7.68
C ARG A 101 22.63 13.78 8.30
N LYS A 102 22.67 12.44 8.19
CA LYS A 102 23.80 11.61 8.66
C LYS A 102 25.11 12.00 7.96
N ARG A 103 25.05 12.39 6.69
CA ARG A 103 26.21 12.81 5.89
C ARG A 103 26.57 14.29 6.04
N ALA A 104 25.60 15.18 5.87
CA ALA A 104 25.78 16.64 5.85
C ALA A 104 25.91 17.24 7.25
N GLY A 105 25.53 16.49 8.29
CA GLY A 105 25.61 16.90 9.68
C GLY A 105 24.32 17.53 10.22
N GLN A 106 24.28 17.70 11.54
CA GLN A 106 23.08 18.13 12.30
C GLN A 106 22.61 19.55 11.98
N GLN A 107 23.44 20.35 11.30
CA GLN A 107 23.10 21.73 10.93
C GLN A 107 22.42 21.85 9.56
N ALA A 108 22.38 20.76 8.78
CA ALA A 108 21.74 20.73 7.48
C ALA A 108 20.26 21.10 7.57
N ARG A 109 19.83 22.04 6.74
CA ARG A 109 18.43 22.47 6.63
C ARG A 109 17.71 21.62 5.61
N ILE A 110 16.75 20.81 6.06
CA ILE A 110 15.99 19.87 5.23
C ILE A 110 14.51 20.22 5.31
N LEU A 111 13.86 20.35 4.16
CA LEU A 111 12.41 20.48 4.05
C LEU A 111 11.84 19.26 3.33
N ILE A 112 10.89 18.59 3.96
CA ILE A 112 10.12 17.47 3.40
C ILE A 112 8.70 17.99 3.13
N LEU A 113 8.20 17.79 1.92
CA LEU A 113 6.88 18.24 1.47
C LEU A 113 6.01 17.03 1.13
N ASP A 114 4.79 16.97 1.63
CA ASP A 114 3.81 15.94 1.25
C ASP A 114 2.44 16.55 0.95
N ASN A 115 1.76 16.00 -0.04
CA ASN A 115 0.41 16.39 -0.41
C ASN A 115 -0.66 15.80 0.52
N HIS A 116 -0.33 14.73 1.24
CA HIS A 116 -1.23 14.10 2.20
C HIS A 116 -1.29 14.89 3.50
N ASP A 117 -2.36 14.64 4.24
CA ASP A 117 -2.62 15.17 5.58
C ASP A 117 -1.79 14.49 6.68
N ASP A 118 -1.05 13.42 6.34
CA ASP A 118 -0.21 12.64 7.24
C ASP A 118 1.07 12.19 6.53
N PHE A 119 2.11 11.88 7.29
CA PHE A 119 3.35 11.32 6.75
C PHE A 119 3.30 9.79 6.68
N GLY A 120 4.35 9.18 6.12
CA GLY A 120 4.50 7.73 5.98
C GLY A 120 4.13 7.20 4.59
N GLY A 121 3.37 7.97 3.79
CA GLY A 121 2.92 7.55 2.47
C GLY A 121 2.07 6.27 2.56
N HIS A 122 2.47 5.21 1.87
CA HIS A 122 1.78 3.91 1.90
C HIS A 122 1.80 3.24 3.29
N ALA A 123 2.76 3.62 4.16
CA ALA A 123 2.83 3.21 5.56
C ALA A 123 1.94 4.10 6.44
N LYS A 124 0.67 4.26 6.06
CA LYS A 124 -0.31 5.07 6.78
C LYS A 124 -0.83 4.32 8.01
N ARG A 125 -1.23 5.05 9.06
CA ARG A 125 -1.79 4.49 10.30
C ARG A 125 -3.29 4.75 10.39
N ASN A 126 -4.04 3.74 10.81
CA ASN A 126 -5.45 3.86 11.17
C ASN A 126 -5.61 3.65 12.69
N GLU A 127 -6.39 4.52 13.33
CA GLU A 127 -6.76 4.38 14.74
C GLU A 127 -8.28 4.41 14.91
N PHE A 128 -8.79 3.49 15.73
CA PHE A 128 -10.20 3.45 16.11
C PHE A 128 -10.34 3.43 17.64
N GLU A 129 -11.43 3.99 18.13
CA GLU A 129 -11.83 3.91 19.54
C GLU A 129 -13.19 3.21 19.62
N VAL A 130 -13.21 1.98 20.14
CA VAL A 130 -14.44 1.16 20.24
C VAL A 130 -14.54 0.60 21.65
N GLY A 131 -15.65 0.87 22.34
CA GLY A 131 -15.86 0.36 23.70
C GLY A 131 -14.80 0.80 24.71
N GLY A 132 -14.21 2.00 24.54
CA GLY A 132 -13.11 2.49 25.39
C GLY A 132 -11.76 1.82 25.12
N ARG A 133 -11.62 1.09 24.00
CA ARG A 133 -10.38 0.46 23.55
C ARG A 133 -9.87 1.15 22.28
N LYS A 134 -8.60 1.50 22.32
CA LYS A 134 -7.82 1.90 21.15
C LYS A 134 -7.49 0.66 20.30
N LEU A 135 -7.86 0.68 19.04
CA LEU A 135 -7.51 -0.32 18.03
C LEU A 135 -6.60 0.34 16.99
N LEU A 136 -5.51 -0.33 16.66
CA LEU A 136 -4.56 0.11 15.64
C LEU A 136 -4.66 -0.79 14.42
N SER A 137 -4.37 -0.22 13.27
CA SER A 137 -4.19 -0.96 12.04
C SER A 137 -3.39 -0.13 11.01
N TYR A 138 -2.98 -0.74 9.91
CA TYR A 138 -2.19 -0.16 8.84
C TYR A 138 -3.07 0.28 7.66
N GLY A 139 -2.64 1.27 6.89
CA GLY A 139 -3.33 1.72 5.69
C GLY A 139 -2.84 1.06 4.40
N GLY A 140 -1.68 0.41 4.44
CA GLY A 140 -1.04 -0.19 3.28
C GLY A 140 0.07 -1.12 3.70
N THR A 141 1.29 -0.60 3.87
CA THR A 141 2.46 -1.44 4.18
C THR A 141 2.32 -2.15 5.53
N GLN A 142 2.08 -3.48 5.48
CA GLN A 142 1.60 -4.26 6.63
C GLN A 142 2.71 -4.93 7.46
N SER A 143 3.78 -5.40 6.83
CA SER A 143 4.88 -6.13 7.46
C SER A 143 6.25 -5.55 7.09
N ILE A 144 7.25 -5.78 7.93
CA ILE A 144 8.65 -5.75 7.54
C ILE A 144 8.93 -7.07 6.82
N GLU A 145 8.48 -7.17 5.57
CA GLU A 145 8.51 -8.41 4.83
C GLU A 145 9.93 -8.95 4.68
N SER A 146 10.16 -10.21 5.06
CA SER A 146 11.44 -10.93 4.90
C SER A 146 12.71 -10.12 5.30
N PRO A 147 12.85 -9.65 6.55
CA PRO A 147 13.92 -8.75 6.97
C PRO A 147 15.34 -9.33 6.83
N SER A 148 15.50 -10.66 6.80
CA SER A 148 16.79 -11.32 6.56
C SER A 148 17.31 -11.12 5.13
N ASN A 149 16.42 -10.81 4.17
CA ASN A 149 16.77 -10.50 2.78
C ASN A 149 17.14 -9.03 2.58
N TYR A 150 16.94 -8.17 3.59
CA TYR A 150 17.22 -6.74 3.46
C TYR A 150 18.69 -6.50 3.17
N SER A 151 18.97 -5.52 2.30
CA SER A 151 20.32 -5.04 2.06
C SER A 151 20.98 -4.59 3.38
N SER A 152 22.31 -4.53 3.39
CA SER A 152 23.05 -4.02 4.56
C SER A 152 22.65 -2.58 4.91
N VAL A 153 22.23 -1.77 3.94
CA VAL A 153 21.76 -0.40 4.13
C VAL A 153 20.40 -0.37 4.81
N ALA A 154 19.42 -1.10 4.27
CA ALA A 154 18.08 -1.17 4.84
C ALA A 154 18.08 -1.78 6.24
N ARG A 155 18.83 -2.88 6.42
CA ARG A 155 19.03 -3.51 7.73
C ARG A 155 19.68 -2.56 8.74
N GLN A 156 20.72 -1.83 8.33
CA GLN A 156 21.38 -0.87 9.24
C GLN A 156 20.45 0.28 9.62
N LEU A 157 19.59 0.76 8.70
CA LEU A 157 18.60 1.79 9.07
C LEU A 157 17.63 1.28 10.13
N LEU A 158 17.10 0.05 10.01
CA LEU A 158 16.23 -0.52 11.05
C LEU A 158 16.93 -0.59 12.41
N ILE A 159 18.20 -1.01 12.44
CA ILE A 159 19.02 -1.03 13.66
C ILE A 159 19.20 0.38 14.23
N ASP A 160 19.53 1.36 13.38
CA ASP A 160 19.74 2.75 13.78
C ASP A 160 18.45 3.40 14.34
N LEU A 161 17.28 2.93 13.91
CA LEU A 161 15.96 3.32 14.43
C LEU A 161 15.57 2.57 15.73
N GLY A 162 16.38 1.61 16.16
CA GLY A 162 16.12 0.77 17.33
C GLY A 162 15.08 -0.32 17.10
N VAL A 163 14.85 -0.72 15.84
CA VAL A 163 13.99 -1.86 15.50
C VAL A 163 14.78 -3.15 15.70
N ASP A 164 14.32 -3.95 16.64
CA ASP A 164 14.86 -5.28 16.96
C ASP A 164 13.90 -6.36 16.44
N THR A 165 14.31 -7.04 15.37
CA THR A 165 13.47 -8.04 14.70
C THR A 165 13.22 -9.27 15.57
N GLU A 166 14.11 -9.58 16.53
CA GLU A 166 13.97 -10.75 17.42
C GLU A 166 12.75 -10.62 18.34
N LYS A 167 12.35 -9.39 18.67
CA LYS A 167 11.18 -9.14 19.53
C LYS A 167 9.87 -9.59 18.90
N PHE A 168 9.78 -9.66 17.57
CA PHE A 168 8.55 -10.07 16.89
C PHE A 168 8.21 -11.56 17.10
N TYR A 169 9.20 -12.42 17.37
CA TYR A 169 8.97 -13.82 17.75
C TYR A 169 8.16 -13.98 19.05
N GLN A 170 8.18 -12.97 19.92
CA GLN A 170 7.38 -12.92 21.14
C GLN A 170 6.15 -12.01 21.01
N ALA A 171 6.25 -10.93 20.23
CA ALA A 171 5.18 -9.96 20.06
C ALA A 171 3.99 -10.51 19.26
N PHE A 172 4.26 -11.36 18.25
CA PHE A 172 3.23 -11.94 17.38
C PHE A 172 2.73 -13.28 17.95
N ASP A 173 1.44 -13.38 18.29
CA ASP A 173 0.86 -14.63 18.79
C ASP A 173 0.43 -15.56 17.63
N ARG A 174 1.35 -16.44 17.24
CA ARG A 174 1.15 -17.43 16.16
C ARG A 174 0.12 -18.52 16.49
N LYS A 175 -0.35 -18.59 17.74
CA LYS A 175 -1.21 -19.67 18.22
C LYS A 175 -2.62 -19.22 18.55
N LEU A 176 -2.91 -17.92 18.61
CA LEU A 176 -4.22 -17.40 19.00
C LEU A 176 -5.36 -18.13 18.28
N TYR A 177 -5.40 -18.05 16.95
CA TYR A 177 -6.51 -18.58 16.17
C TYR A 177 -6.56 -20.11 16.17
N SER A 178 -5.42 -20.78 16.06
CA SER A 178 -5.38 -22.25 16.12
C SER A 178 -5.73 -22.81 17.50
N SER A 179 -5.41 -22.09 18.59
CA SER A 179 -5.81 -22.48 19.96
C SER A 179 -7.32 -22.41 20.20
N LEU A 180 -8.03 -21.64 19.37
CA LEU A 180 -9.49 -21.53 19.35
C LEU A 180 -10.13 -22.39 18.25
N ASN A 181 -9.35 -23.26 17.58
CA ASN A 181 -9.79 -24.08 16.45
C ASN A 181 -10.34 -23.28 15.26
N LEU A 182 -9.87 -22.05 15.06
CA LEU A 182 -10.29 -21.21 13.95
C LEU A 182 -9.40 -21.48 12.73
N GLY A 183 -10.05 -21.72 11.59
CA GLY A 183 -9.38 -21.94 10.31
C GLY A 183 -9.73 -20.92 9.25
N THR A 184 -9.59 -21.36 7.99
CA THR A 184 -9.95 -20.57 6.80
C THR A 184 -11.31 -21.01 6.25
N GLY A 185 -12.17 -20.03 5.97
CA GLY A 185 -13.39 -20.19 5.20
C GLY A 185 -13.22 -19.78 3.74
N VAL A 186 -14.12 -20.25 2.87
CA VAL A 186 -14.29 -19.73 1.51
C VAL A 186 -15.74 -19.34 1.32
N PHE A 187 -15.99 -18.11 0.93
CA PHE A 187 -17.31 -17.61 0.60
C PHE A 187 -17.51 -17.60 -0.92
N PHE A 188 -18.43 -18.43 -1.38
CA PHE A 188 -18.92 -18.47 -2.74
C PHE A 188 -20.15 -17.56 -2.81
N ASP A 189 -20.07 -16.48 -3.59
CA ASP A 189 -21.23 -15.62 -3.79
C ASP A 189 -22.17 -16.15 -4.86
N LYS A 190 -23.44 -15.76 -4.72
CA LYS A 190 -24.51 -16.11 -5.65
C LYS A 190 -24.24 -15.65 -7.07
N GLU A 191 -23.67 -14.47 -7.25
CA GLU A 191 -23.47 -13.86 -8.57
C GLU A 191 -22.47 -14.65 -9.42
N THR A 192 -21.44 -15.24 -8.80
CA THR A 192 -20.40 -16.00 -9.50
C THR A 192 -20.68 -17.50 -9.48
N PHE A 193 -21.22 -18.02 -8.37
CA PHE A 193 -21.31 -19.47 -8.12
C PHE A 193 -22.75 -19.99 -7.98
N GLY A 194 -23.75 -19.15 -8.21
CA GLY A 194 -25.17 -19.53 -8.26
C GLY A 194 -25.91 -19.52 -6.92
N GLU A 195 -25.19 -19.58 -5.80
CA GLU A 195 -25.75 -19.42 -4.45
C GLU A 195 -24.73 -18.83 -3.46
N ASP A 196 -25.23 -18.21 -2.39
CA ASP A 196 -24.39 -17.80 -1.27
C ASP A 196 -24.06 -19.02 -0.42
N ARG A 197 -22.78 -19.38 -0.36
CA ARG A 197 -22.32 -20.48 0.46
C ARG A 197 -20.97 -20.18 1.10
N LEU A 198 -20.95 -20.15 2.43
CA LEU A 198 -19.73 -20.19 3.22
C LEU A 198 -19.34 -21.65 3.48
N VAL A 199 -18.13 -22.05 3.09
CA VAL A 199 -17.56 -23.37 3.39
C VAL A 199 -16.31 -23.21 4.25
N VAL A 200 -16.34 -23.78 5.45
CA VAL A 200 -15.22 -23.72 6.42
C VAL A 200 -14.41 -25.00 6.36
N GLY A 201 -13.12 -24.89 6.70
CA GLY A 201 -12.21 -26.03 6.79
C GLY A 201 -11.26 -26.16 5.61
N ARG A 202 -11.00 -25.05 4.90
CA ARG A 202 -9.95 -25.02 3.87
C ARG A 202 -8.59 -25.31 4.55
N ASN A 203 -7.73 -26.07 3.88
CA ASN A 203 -6.42 -26.56 4.38
C ASN A 203 -6.45 -27.44 5.64
N THR A 204 -7.62 -27.70 6.24
CA THR A 204 -7.77 -28.57 7.42
C THR A 204 -8.57 -29.83 7.11
N LEU A 205 -9.62 -29.72 6.28
CA LEU A 205 -10.31 -30.88 5.74
C LEU A 205 -9.52 -31.48 4.56
N PRO A 206 -9.56 -32.81 4.35
CA PRO A 206 -9.13 -33.41 3.10
C PRO A 206 -9.83 -32.75 1.90
N TRP A 207 -9.08 -32.40 0.86
CA TRP A 207 -9.60 -31.67 -0.30
C TRP A 207 -10.89 -32.24 -0.92
N PRO A 208 -11.05 -33.57 -1.11
CA PRO A 208 -12.32 -34.13 -1.59
C PRO A 208 -13.51 -33.79 -0.68
N GLN A 209 -13.32 -33.82 0.65
CA GLN A 209 -14.37 -33.51 1.62
C GLN A 209 -14.70 -32.01 1.64
N PHE A 210 -13.68 -31.15 1.47
CA PHE A 210 -13.87 -29.71 1.35
C PHE A 210 -14.68 -29.37 0.09
N PHE A 211 -14.24 -29.84 -1.09
CA PHE A 211 -14.91 -29.53 -2.36
C PHE A 211 -16.30 -30.15 -2.47
N ALA A 212 -16.58 -31.28 -1.82
CA ALA A 212 -17.94 -31.84 -1.77
C ALA A 212 -18.96 -30.86 -1.15
N LYS A 213 -18.53 -29.95 -0.27
CA LYS A 213 -19.40 -28.96 0.39
C LYS A 213 -19.61 -27.69 -0.43
N THR A 214 -18.82 -27.45 -1.47
CA THR A 214 -18.89 -26.20 -2.26
C THR A 214 -20.09 -26.21 -3.23
N PRO A 215 -20.54 -25.03 -3.70
CA PRO A 215 -21.62 -24.94 -4.69
C PRO A 215 -21.12 -25.17 -6.13
N LEU A 216 -19.84 -25.54 -6.30
CA LEU A 216 -19.24 -25.75 -7.61
C LEU A 216 -19.88 -26.93 -8.37
N SER A 217 -19.77 -26.91 -9.69
CA SER A 217 -20.18 -28.03 -10.54
C SER A 217 -19.38 -29.30 -10.22
N ASP A 218 -19.97 -30.47 -10.44
CA ASP A 218 -19.31 -31.76 -10.15
C ASP A 218 -17.99 -31.93 -10.93
N VAL A 219 -17.95 -31.40 -12.14
CA VAL A 219 -16.73 -31.34 -12.96
C VAL A 219 -15.64 -30.47 -12.32
N ALA A 220 -15.99 -29.28 -11.84
CA ALA A 220 -15.05 -28.39 -11.17
C ALA A 220 -14.56 -28.99 -9.85
N LYS A 221 -15.45 -29.60 -9.04
CA LYS A 221 -15.08 -30.28 -7.79
C LYS A 221 -14.06 -31.39 -8.04
N ARG A 222 -14.28 -32.22 -9.07
CA ARG A 222 -13.35 -33.30 -9.45
C ARG A 222 -12.00 -32.73 -9.87
N ASP A 223 -12.00 -31.75 -10.77
CA ASP A 223 -10.75 -31.20 -11.31
C ASP A 223 -9.96 -30.44 -10.24
N LEU A 224 -10.62 -29.69 -9.35
CA LEU A 224 -9.99 -29.06 -8.19
C LEU A 224 -9.42 -30.09 -7.23
N THR A 225 -10.18 -31.16 -6.92
CA THR A 225 -9.69 -32.24 -6.07
C THR A 225 -8.41 -32.84 -6.67
N ARG A 226 -8.44 -33.22 -7.95
CA ARG A 226 -7.27 -33.71 -8.70
C ARG A 226 -6.09 -32.75 -8.58
N LEU A 227 -6.33 -31.45 -8.83
CA LEU A 227 -5.30 -30.41 -8.83
C LEU A 227 -4.57 -30.31 -7.48
N TYR A 228 -5.28 -30.49 -6.37
CA TYR A 228 -4.73 -30.39 -5.02
C TYR A 228 -4.21 -31.71 -4.43
N THR A 229 -4.56 -32.87 -5.02
CA THR A 229 -4.18 -34.19 -4.46
C THR A 229 -3.16 -34.96 -5.30
N GLU A 230 -3.15 -34.76 -6.62
CA GLU A 230 -2.28 -35.52 -7.52
C GLU A 230 -0.94 -34.83 -7.77
N ARG A 231 0.10 -35.64 -7.99
CA ARG A 231 1.45 -35.18 -8.36
C ARG A 231 1.75 -35.63 -9.77
N VAL A 232 1.36 -34.82 -10.75
CA VAL A 232 1.46 -35.15 -12.18
C VAL A 232 2.46 -34.22 -12.87
N ASP A 233 3.37 -34.80 -13.65
CA ASP A 233 4.19 -34.04 -14.59
C ASP A 233 3.35 -33.72 -15.84
N TYR A 234 2.73 -32.54 -15.88
CA TYR A 234 1.92 -32.10 -17.03
C TYR A 234 2.75 -31.65 -18.24
N MET A 235 4.09 -31.68 -18.15
CA MET A 235 5.00 -31.33 -19.25
C MET A 235 6.10 -32.39 -19.42
N PRO A 236 5.74 -33.67 -19.63
CA PRO A 236 6.71 -34.74 -19.73
C PRO A 236 7.60 -34.52 -20.96
N GLY A 237 8.88 -34.89 -20.84
CA GLY A 237 9.87 -34.78 -21.92
C GLY A 237 10.53 -33.42 -22.06
N LEU A 238 10.10 -32.40 -21.31
CA LEU A 238 10.83 -31.12 -21.19
C LEU A 238 11.86 -31.20 -20.06
N SER A 239 13.03 -30.59 -20.29
CA SER A 239 14.00 -30.32 -19.23
C SER A 239 13.48 -29.28 -18.24
N LEU A 240 14.13 -29.18 -17.08
CA LEU A 240 13.79 -28.20 -16.06
C LEU A 240 13.79 -26.75 -16.59
N GLU A 241 14.83 -26.37 -17.35
CA GLU A 241 14.94 -25.03 -17.91
C GLU A 241 13.84 -24.74 -18.94
N GLU A 242 13.52 -25.73 -19.79
CA GLU A 242 12.43 -25.60 -20.77
C GLU A 242 11.06 -25.46 -20.09
N LYS A 243 10.81 -26.21 -19.01
CA LYS A 243 9.58 -26.06 -18.22
C LYS A 243 9.47 -24.66 -17.63
N ARG A 244 10.53 -24.16 -16.99
CA ARG A 244 10.57 -22.80 -16.41
C ARG A 244 10.34 -21.73 -17.48
N LYS A 245 11.07 -21.81 -18.60
CA LYS A 245 10.93 -20.86 -19.72
C LYS A 245 9.51 -20.85 -20.29
N ARG A 246 8.89 -22.03 -20.42
CA ARG A 246 7.51 -22.16 -20.90
C ARG A 246 6.50 -21.56 -19.93
N LEU A 247 6.63 -21.80 -18.62
CA LEU A 247 5.75 -21.26 -17.59
C LEU A 247 5.91 -19.75 -17.39
N LEU A 248 7.09 -19.19 -17.68
CA LEU A 248 7.34 -17.74 -17.62
C LEU A 248 6.56 -16.98 -18.70
N LYS A 249 6.30 -17.61 -19.85
CA LYS A 249 5.58 -17.02 -21.00
C LYS A 249 4.13 -17.53 -21.13
N MET A 250 3.59 -18.12 -20.07
CA MET A 250 2.23 -18.68 -20.04
C MET A 250 1.54 -18.19 -18.77
N SER A 251 0.33 -17.64 -18.87
CA SER A 251 -0.42 -17.25 -17.68
C SER A 251 -0.84 -18.45 -16.85
N TYR A 252 -1.12 -18.26 -15.56
CA TYR A 252 -1.61 -19.34 -14.71
C TYR A 252 -2.97 -19.88 -15.21
N ALA A 253 -3.85 -19.01 -15.71
CA ALA A 253 -5.08 -19.44 -16.38
C ALA A 253 -4.81 -20.36 -17.58
N ASP A 254 -3.88 -19.98 -18.46
CA ASP A 254 -3.53 -20.78 -19.63
C ASP A 254 -2.84 -22.09 -19.24
N PHE A 255 -2.04 -22.09 -18.18
CA PHE A 255 -1.45 -23.31 -17.63
C PHE A 255 -2.55 -24.28 -17.18
N LEU A 256 -3.50 -23.82 -16.37
CA LEU A 256 -4.63 -24.64 -15.91
C LEU A 256 -5.45 -25.20 -17.09
N MET A 257 -5.79 -24.35 -18.06
CA MET A 257 -6.67 -24.72 -19.18
C MET A 257 -5.97 -25.58 -20.24
N ARG A 258 -4.74 -25.22 -20.63
CA ARG A 258 -4.07 -25.79 -21.81
C ARG A 258 -3.10 -26.90 -21.45
N VAL A 259 -2.51 -26.87 -20.27
CA VAL A 259 -1.50 -27.86 -19.83
C VAL A 259 -2.12 -28.85 -18.84
N VAL A 260 -2.77 -28.37 -17.78
CA VAL A 260 -3.39 -29.22 -16.75
C VAL A 260 -4.76 -29.77 -17.19
N LYS A 261 -5.39 -29.14 -18.18
CA LYS A 261 -6.68 -29.52 -18.77
C LYS A 261 -7.82 -29.55 -17.75
N VAL A 262 -7.91 -28.55 -16.88
CA VAL A 262 -9.10 -28.37 -16.04
C VAL A 262 -10.27 -27.82 -16.85
N HIS A 263 -11.49 -28.07 -16.38
CA HIS A 263 -12.69 -27.47 -16.94
C HIS A 263 -12.74 -25.94 -16.66
N PRO A 264 -13.29 -25.10 -17.58
CA PRO A 264 -13.35 -23.64 -17.40
C PRO A 264 -13.99 -23.17 -16.09
N ASP A 265 -14.98 -23.91 -15.56
CA ASP A 265 -15.65 -23.64 -14.28
C ASP A 265 -14.70 -23.58 -13.06
N VAL A 266 -13.46 -24.06 -13.20
CA VAL A 266 -12.42 -23.97 -12.16
C VAL A 266 -11.84 -22.55 -12.06
N LEU A 267 -11.80 -21.80 -13.16
CA LEU A 267 -11.10 -20.51 -13.22
C LEU A 267 -11.67 -19.46 -12.23
N PRO A 268 -12.99 -19.28 -12.07
CA PRO A 268 -13.53 -18.31 -11.12
C PRO A 268 -13.05 -18.51 -9.67
N TYR A 269 -12.75 -19.74 -9.26
CA TYR A 269 -12.20 -20.03 -7.93
C TYR A 269 -10.76 -19.50 -7.73
N PHE A 270 -9.98 -19.43 -8.81
CA PHE A 270 -8.60 -18.94 -8.78
C PHE A 270 -8.48 -17.48 -9.21
N GLN A 271 -9.50 -16.94 -9.90
CA GLN A 271 -9.42 -15.69 -10.65
C GLN A 271 -8.77 -14.55 -9.89
N LYS A 272 -9.17 -14.37 -8.62
CA LYS A 272 -8.71 -13.26 -7.77
C LYS A 272 -7.57 -13.62 -6.80
N LYS A 273 -7.03 -14.83 -6.85
CA LYS A 273 -5.98 -15.27 -5.91
C LYS A 273 -4.65 -14.55 -6.09
N THR A 274 -4.40 -14.00 -7.27
CA THR A 274 -3.21 -13.20 -7.55
C THR A 274 -3.39 -11.73 -7.18
N HIS A 275 -4.56 -11.31 -6.68
CA HIS A 275 -4.87 -9.90 -6.49
C HIS A 275 -4.03 -9.20 -5.42
N ASP A 276 -3.69 -9.88 -4.32
CA ASP A 276 -2.93 -9.25 -3.24
C ASP A 276 -1.52 -8.88 -3.71
N LEU A 277 -0.79 -9.86 -4.22
CA LEU A 277 0.61 -9.70 -4.60
C LEU A 277 0.79 -9.03 -5.96
N PHE A 278 0.04 -9.47 -6.98
CA PHE A 278 0.25 -9.05 -8.37
C PHE A 278 -0.72 -7.98 -8.86
N CYS A 279 -1.77 -7.70 -8.09
CA CYS A 279 -2.79 -6.72 -8.43
C CYS A 279 -3.53 -6.95 -9.78
N VAL A 280 -3.51 -8.18 -10.30
CA VAL A 280 -4.27 -8.59 -11.49
C VAL A 280 -4.72 -10.04 -11.33
N GLY A 281 -5.64 -10.49 -12.20
CA GLY A 281 -6.11 -11.87 -12.18
C GLY A 281 -5.13 -12.87 -12.80
N ILE A 282 -5.40 -14.16 -12.59
CA ILE A 282 -4.56 -15.29 -13.02
C ILE A 282 -4.32 -15.37 -14.54
N GLU A 283 -5.12 -14.68 -15.35
CA GLU A 283 -4.95 -14.57 -16.79
C GLU A 283 -3.80 -13.65 -17.19
N ALA A 284 -3.37 -12.77 -16.28
CA ALA A 284 -2.33 -11.79 -16.49
C ALA A 284 -1.08 -12.04 -15.63
N VAL A 285 -0.98 -13.17 -14.92
CA VAL A 285 0.20 -13.53 -14.12
C VAL A 285 0.88 -14.76 -14.71
N PRO A 286 2.21 -14.74 -14.99
CA PRO A 286 2.95 -15.92 -15.38
C PRO A 286 2.75 -17.09 -14.42
N ALA A 287 2.53 -18.29 -14.94
CA ALA A 287 2.39 -19.49 -14.13
C ALA A 287 3.66 -19.77 -13.31
N LEU A 288 4.84 -19.39 -13.81
CA LEU A 288 6.08 -19.51 -13.05
C LEU A 288 6.09 -18.58 -11.81
N TYR A 289 5.49 -17.40 -11.89
CA TYR A 289 5.39 -16.49 -10.74
C TYR A 289 4.42 -17.04 -9.70
N CYS A 290 3.26 -17.58 -10.11
CA CYS A 290 2.38 -18.29 -9.17
C CYS A 290 3.05 -19.51 -8.51
N TYR A 291 4.00 -20.17 -9.20
CA TYR A 291 4.77 -21.25 -8.60
C TYR A 291 5.82 -20.75 -7.60
N ALA A 292 6.52 -19.66 -7.93
CA ALA A 292 7.62 -19.13 -7.14
C ALA A 292 7.14 -18.32 -5.92
N GLU A 293 6.03 -17.61 -6.07
CA GLU A 293 5.48 -16.71 -5.06
C GLU A 293 4.22 -17.33 -4.44
N GLY A 294 4.29 -17.57 -3.13
CA GLY A 294 3.17 -18.03 -2.33
C GLY A 294 2.25 -16.90 -1.86
N ASP A 295 1.18 -17.29 -1.17
CA ASP A 295 0.39 -16.35 -0.36
C ASP A 295 1.10 -16.06 0.97
N ASP A 296 0.99 -14.82 1.45
CA ASP A 296 1.58 -14.35 2.70
C ASP A 296 0.78 -14.77 3.94
N TYR A 297 -0.51 -15.11 3.79
CA TYR A 297 -1.41 -15.42 4.90
C TYR A 297 -1.53 -16.93 5.21
N ASP A 298 -0.68 -17.76 4.59
CA ASP A 298 -0.77 -19.23 4.62
C ASP A 298 -2.18 -19.75 4.20
N GLU A 299 -2.93 -18.97 3.42
CA GLU A 299 -4.31 -19.26 3.06
C GLU A 299 -4.38 -20.24 1.87
N TYR A 300 -3.45 -20.12 0.94
CA TYR A 300 -3.38 -21.00 -0.24
C TYR A 300 -1.98 -21.08 -0.84
N GLY A 301 -1.75 -22.17 -1.58
CA GLY A 301 -0.75 -22.20 -2.65
C GLY A 301 -1.46 -22.32 -4.00
N TYR A 302 -0.74 -22.02 -5.08
CA TYR A 302 -1.22 -22.26 -6.44
C TYR A 302 -0.93 -23.72 -6.81
N PRO A 303 -1.95 -24.58 -6.94
CA PRO A 303 -1.73 -26.00 -7.20
C PRO A 303 -1.44 -26.28 -8.70
N GLY A 304 -1.05 -27.52 -9.00
CA GLY A 304 -0.77 -27.99 -10.36
C GLY A 304 0.71 -28.11 -10.73
N PHE A 305 1.63 -27.71 -9.85
CA PHE A 305 3.07 -27.75 -10.12
C PHE A 305 3.81 -28.95 -9.49
N ASP A 306 3.21 -29.63 -8.51
CA ASP A 306 3.87 -30.65 -7.66
C ASP A 306 4.60 -31.77 -8.41
N GLY A 307 4.10 -32.16 -9.60
CA GLY A 307 4.74 -33.21 -10.41
C GLY A 307 5.72 -32.69 -11.47
N LEU A 308 5.84 -31.37 -11.66
CA LEU A 308 6.70 -30.79 -12.69
C LEU A 308 8.19 -30.80 -12.31
N ASN A 309 8.50 -30.99 -11.03
CA ASN A 309 9.87 -31.00 -10.48
C ASN A 309 10.65 -29.73 -10.85
N LEU A 310 10.04 -28.55 -10.69
CA LEU A 310 10.58 -27.27 -11.16
C LEU A 310 11.83 -26.77 -10.42
N GLY A 311 12.44 -27.54 -9.52
CA GLY A 311 13.60 -27.10 -8.74
C GLY A 311 13.30 -25.88 -7.86
N GLY A 312 14.22 -25.56 -6.95
CA GLY A 312 13.83 -24.89 -5.71
C GLY A 312 13.12 -25.88 -4.81
N LYS A 313 13.12 -25.65 -3.50
CA LYS A 313 12.26 -26.45 -2.63
C LYS A 313 10.81 -25.91 -2.90
N GLN A 314 9.83 -26.79 -3.16
CA GLN A 314 8.70 -26.50 -4.08
C GLN A 314 7.34 -26.34 -3.38
N GLY A 315 6.51 -25.41 -3.89
CA GLY A 315 5.10 -25.70 -4.24
C GLY A 315 4.03 -25.56 -3.15
N ARG A 316 4.35 -25.03 -1.97
CA ARG A 316 3.35 -24.60 -0.97
C ARG A 316 3.83 -23.28 -0.38
N GLY A 317 2.98 -22.25 -0.42
CA GLY A 317 3.33 -20.90 0.02
C GLY A 317 4.03 -20.84 1.37
N ASN A 318 4.81 -19.77 1.57
CA ASN A 318 5.48 -19.35 2.82
C ASN A 318 6.39 -20.34 3.56
N ALA A 319 6.36 -21.65 3.29
CA ALA A 319 7.10 -22.66 4.03
C ALA A 319 8.63 -22.52 3.92
N GLU A 320 9.11 -21.60 3.08
CA GLU A 320 10.51 -21.43 2.71
C GLU A 320 10.97 -19.99 2.55
N LYS A 321 10.11 -19.00 2.87
CA LYS A 321 10.66 -17.69 3.20
C LYS A 321 11.63 -17.91 4.37
N PRO A 322 12.86 -17.40 4.32
CA PRO A 322 13.82 -17.58 5.41
C PRO A 322 13.25 -17.10 6.74
N ASP A 323 12.31 -16.16 6.64
CA ASP A 323 11.64 -15.50 7.72
C ASP A 323 10.16 -15.91 7.81
N PRO A 324 9.65 -16.21 9.02
CA PRO A 324 8.22 -16.36 9.23
C PRO A 324 7.50 -15.01 9.05
N TYR A 325 6.23 -15.05 8.63
CA TYR A 325 5.41 -13.85 8.43
C TYR A 325 4.88 -13.27 9.76
N ILE A 326 5.79 -12.80 10.62
CA ILE A 326 5.51 -12.33 11.99
C ILE A 326 6.00 -10.91 12.27
N PHE A 327 6.76 -10.31 11.35
CA PHE A 327 7.44 -9.03 11.54
C PHE A 327 6.46 -7.86 11.33
N HIS A 328 5.51 -7.74 12.24
CA HIS A 328 4.44 -6.74 12.21
C HIS A 328 4.47 -5.87 13.46
N PHE A 329 4.45 -4.56 13.29
CA PHE A 329 3.92 -3.68 14.32
C PHE A 329 2.39 -3.70 14.29
N PRO A 330 1.70 -3.34 15.40
CA PRO A 330 0.24 -3.25 15.40
C PRO A 330 -0.37 -2.25 14.39
N ASP A 331 0.43 -1.30 13.91
CA ASP A 331 0.06 -0.32 12.88
C ASP A 331 0.83 -0.53 11.56
N GLY A 332 1.37 -1.74 11.35
CA GLY A 332 2.26 -2.06 10.23
C GLY A 332 3.50 -1.15 10.17
N ASN A 333 3.99 -0.85 8.98
CA ASN A 333 5.23 -0.07 8.86
C ASN A 333 5.05 1.43 9.14
N ALA A 334 3.86 1.89 9.56
CA ALA A 334 3.68 3.24 10.08
C ALA A 334 4.60 3.50 11.29
N SER A 335 4.89 2.48 12.10
CA SER A 335 5.89 2.58 13.17
C SER A 335 7.30 2.89 12.66
N ILE A 336 7.72 2.36 11.51
CA ILE A 336 9.02 2.74 10.89
C ILE A 336 9.02 4.21 10.48
N ALA A 337 7.95 4.68 9.84
CA ALA A 337 7.82 6.10 9.47
C ALA A 337 7.85 7.01 10.71
N ARG A 338 7.17 6.61 11.79
CA ARG A 338 7.14 7.35 13.07
C ARG A 338 8.50 7.35 13.77
N LEU A 339 9.27 6.26 13.71
CA LEU A 339 10.64 6.21 14.22
C LEU A 339 11.59 7.10 13.41
N LEU A 340 11.43 7.16 12.08
CA LEU A 340 12.15 8.11 11.23
C LEU A 340 11.82 9.55 11.61
N VAL A 341 10.53 9.89 11.76
CA VAL A 341 10.11 11.23 12.20
C VAL A 341 10.63 11.53 13.61
N ARG A 342 10.60 10.58 14.56
CA ARG A 342 11.22 10.75 15.89
C ARG A 342 12.71 11.09 15.79
N THR A 343 13.43 10.40 14.92
CA THR A 343 14.88 10.63 14.72
C THR A 343 15.13 12.00 14.07
N LEU A 344 14.28 12.40 13.13
CA LEU A 344 14.39 13.63 12.36
C LEU A 344 13.92 14.88 13.13
N ILE A 345 12.82 14.76 13.87
CA ILE A 345 12.09 15.80 14.58
C ILE A 345 11.67 15.26 15.97
N PRO A 346 12.62 15.10 16.92
CA PRO A 346 12.34 14.47 18.22
C PRO A 346 11.15 15.05 19.01
N PRO A 347 10.92 16.38 19.03
CA PRO A 347 9.76 16.94 19.73
C PRO A 347 8.40 16.46 19.21
N ALA A 348 8.31 15.99 17.96
CA ALA A 348 7.05 15.55 17.36
C ALA A 348 6.58 14.17 17.85
N VAL A 349 7.50 13.28 18.26
CA VAL A 349 7.16 11.89 18.60
C VAL A 349 7.84 11.50 19.91
N PRO A 350 7.14 11.58 21.07
CA PRO A 350 7.73 11.26 22.37
C PRO A 350 8.13 9.79 22.48
N GLY A 351 9.05 9.49 23.39
CA GLY A 351 9.58 8.13 23.60
C GLY A 351 10.93 7.89 22.92
N HIS A 352 11.44 6.67 23.04
CA HIS A 352 12.80 6.29 22.62
C HIS A 352 12.93 4.83 22.18
N THR A 353 11.86 4.02 22.19
CA THR A 353 11.93 2.59 21.81
C THR A 353 10.95 2.23 20.69
N MET A 354 11.14 1.05 20.08
CA MET A 354 10.18 0.51 19.11
C MET A 354 8.83 0.13 19.74
N GLU A 355 8.79 -0.10 21.05
CA GLU A 355 7.57 -0.42 21.79
C GLU A 355 6.74 0.82 22.11
N ASP A 356 7.39 1.90 22.58
CA ASP A 356 6.66 3.10 22.98
C ASP A 356 6.15 3.92 21.79
N VAL A 357 6.77 3.79 20.61
CA VAL A 357 6.35 4.47 19.38
C VAL A 357 4.96 4.01 18.93
N VAL A 358 4.59 2.77 19.26
CA VAL A 358 3.29 2.18 18.92
C VAL A 358 2.15 2.97 19.55
N THR A 359 2.29 3.42 20.80
CA THR A 359 1.23 4.14 21.52
C THR A 359 1.48 5.64 21.67
N ALA A 360 2.67 6.13 21.31
CA ALA A 360 3.00 7.55 21.34
C ALA A 360 1.98 8.38 20.55
N LYS A 361 1.62 9.56 21.04
CA LYS A 361 0.81 10.51 20.26
C LYS A 361 1.77 11.46 19.54
N VAL A 362 1.65 11.53 18.21
CA VAL A 362 2.41 12.51 17.41
C VAL A 362 1.84 13.90 17.66
N ASP A 363 2.72 14.86 17.93
CA ASP A 363 2.40 16.29 17.93
C ASP A 363 2.71 16.88 16.55
N TYR A 364 1.67 16.96 15.71
CA TYR A 364 1.77 17.48 14.35
C TYR A 364 2.20 18.96 14.31
N SER A 365 1.97 19.73 15.38
CA SER A 365 2.37 21.14 15.44
C SER A 365 3.90 21.33 15.45
N GLN A 366 4.65 20.27 15.75
CA GLN A 366 6.12 20.27 15.74
C GLN A 366 6.72 19.91 14.38
N LEU A 367 5.93 19.47 13.40
CA LEU A 367 6.45 19.00 12.11
C LEU A 367 6.99 20.16 11.24
N ASP A 368 6.25 21.26 11.17
CA ASP A 368 6.70 22.51 10.54
C ASP A 368 6.45 23.72 11.45
N PRO A 369 7.26 23.91 12.51
CA PRO A 369 7.08 25.01 13.46
C PRO A 369 7.35 26.36 12.78
N PRO A 370 6.93 27.52 13.32
CA PRO A 370 7.13 28.82 12.67
C PRO A 370 8.58 29.12 12.24
N ALA A 371 8.77 30.01 11.25
CA ALA A 371 10.09 30.34 10.69
C ALA A 371 11.12 30.81 11.75
N ALA A 372 10.67 31.43 12.85
CA ALA A 372 11.52 31.83 13.97
C ALA A 372 12.12 30.64 14.77
N SER A 373 11.62 29.41 14.55
CA SER A 373 12.14 28.20 15.16
C SER A 373 13.53 27.84 14.63
N ARG A 374 14.37 27.26 15.51
CA ARG A 374 15.69 26.70 15.15
C ARG A 374 15.61 25.30 14.50
N ALA A 375 14.40 24.83 14.14
CA ALA A 375 14.20 23.53 13.49
C ALA A 375 15.03 23.39 12.21
N LYS A 376 15.82 22.33 12.15
CA LYS A 376 16.72 22.00 11.02
C LYS A 376 16.06 21.09 10.01
N VAL A 377 15.22 20.17 10.48
CA VAL A 377 14.36 19.35 9.62
C VAL A 377 12.93 19.82 9.83
N ARG A 378 12.23 20.06 8.72
CA ARG A 378 10.82 20.44 8.67
C ARG A 378 10.08 19.47 7.78
N LEU A 379 8.88 19.09 8.18
CA LEU A 379 7.98 18.23 7.43
C LEU A 379 6.66 18.99 7.30
N ARG A 380 6.34 19.42 6.08
CA ARG A 380 5.13 20.21 5.77
C ARG A 380 4.15 19.32 5.00
N LEU A 381 3.01 19.05 5.61
CA LEU A 381 1.94 18.25 5.01
C LEU A 381 1.00 19.17 4.20
N ASN A 382 -0.05 18.60 3.59
CA ASN A 382 -1.05 19.33 2.81
C ASN A 382 -0.49 20.28 1.73
N THR A 383 0.71 19.97 1.22
CA THR A 383 1.48 20.83 0.31
C THR A 383 1.82 20.06 -0.96
N THR A 384 1.15 20.42 -2.06
CA THR A 384 1.39 19.74 -3.34
C THR A 384 2.49 20.45 -4.13
N VAL A 385 3.61 19.79 -4.36
CA VAL A 385 4.62 20.28 -5.31
C VAL A 385 4.09 20.13 -6.73
N VAL A 386 4.20 21.20 -7.52
CA VAL A 386 3.71 21.29 -8.90
C VAL A 386 4.82 21.66 -9.89
N GLN A 387 6.00 22.04 -9.41
CA GLN A 387 7.15 22.33 -10.24
C GLN A 387 8.44 22.11 -9.46
N VAL A 388 9.45 21.53 -10.12
CA VAL A 388 10.83 21.49 -9.67
C VAL A 388 11.73 21.81 -10.86
N ARG A 389 12.53 22.86 -10.75
CA ARG A 389 13.40 23.34 -11.82
C ARG A 389 14.73 23.84 -11.29
N HIS A 390 15.76 23.82 -12.13
CA HIS A 390 17.03 24.45 -11.78
C HIS A 390 16.91 25.98 -11.81
N VAL A 391 17.63 26.67 -10.91
CA VAL A 391 17.76 28.14 -10.97
C VAL A 391 18.93 28.46 -11.90
N GLY A 392 18.61 28.85 -13.13
CA GLY A 392 19.59 29.09 -14.21
C GLY A 392 19.83 27.83 -15.06
N GLU A 393 20.95 27.78 -15.78
CA GLU A 393 21.29 26.62 -16.62
C GLU A 393 21.57 25.37 -15.77
N THR A 394 20.95 24.23 -16.13
CA THR A 394 21.01 22.96 -15.38
C THR A 394 22.41 22.55 -14.91
N GLN A 395 23.42 22.67 -15.78
CA GLN A 395 24.80 22.24 -15.46
C GLN A 395 25.49 23.18 -14.45
N ALA A 396 25.23 24.49 -14.57
CA ALA A 396 25.82 25.51 -13.69
C ALA A 396 24.97 25.79 -12.44
N ALA A 397 23.73 25.31 -12.40
CA ALA A 397 22.78 25.60 -11.33
C ALA A 397 23.28 25.10 -9.97
N ARG A 398 23.28 26.01 -9.00
CA ARG A 398 23.63 25.75 -7.60
C ARG A 398 22.41 25.61 -6.69
N GLN A 399 21.23 25.93 -7.22
CA GLN A 399 19.96 25.85 -6.54
C GLN A 399 18.90 25.27 -7.46
N VAL A 400 17.88 24.70 -6.85
CA VAL A 400 16.60 24.35 -7.44
C VAL A 400 15.52 25.24 -6.83
N GLU A 401 14.49 25.53 -7.61
CA GLU A 401 13.26 26.17 -7.15
C GLU A 401 12.13 25.15 -7.22
N LEU A 402 11.32 25.09 -6.16
CA LEU A 402 10.12 24.26 -6.11
C LEU A 402 8.89 25.15 -6.02
N GLY A 403 7.97 24.97 -6.97
CA GLY A 403 6.63 25.53 -6.92
C GLY A 403 5.71 24.62 -6.13
N CYS A 404 5.08 25.15 -5.09
CA CYS A 404 4.26 24.39 -4.14
C CYS A 404 2.90 25.06 -3.98
N VAL A 405 1.82 24.28 -3.98
CA VAL A 405 0.49 24.77 -3.65
C VAL A 405 0.19 24.46 -2.19
N GLU A 406 -0.03 25.51 -1.42
CA GLU A 406 -0.35 25.48 0.01
C GLU A 406 -1.57 26.37 0.24
N ALA A 407 -2.64 25.81 0.83
CA ALA A 407 -3.90 26.51 1.05
C ALA A 407 -4.44 27.26 -0.20
N GLY A 408 -4.29 26.64 -1.37
CA GLY A 408 -4.71 27.20 -2.65
C GLY A 408 -3.83 28.31 -3.23
N ARG A 409 -2.72 28.67 -2.56
CA ARG A 409 -1.75 29.64 -3.05
C ARG A 409 -0.53 28.95 -3.62
N LEU A 410 -0.08 29.41 -4.78
CA LEU A 410 1.16 28.94 -5.39
C LEU A 410 2.34 29.74 -4.80
N ARG A 411 3.23 29.03 -4.12
CA ARG A 411 4.43 29.57 -3.47
C ARG A 411 5.70 28.96 -4.06
N SER A 412 6.82 29.66 -3.99
CA SER A 412 8.12 29.11 -4.34
C SER A 412 9.09 29.08 -3.16
N ILE A 413 9.79 27.96 -3.05
CA ILE A 413 10.91 27.73 -2.12
C ILE A 413 12.18 27.43 -2.91
N LYS A 414 13.35 27.65 -2.32
CA LYS A 414 14.63 27.29 -2.93
C LYS A 414 15.38 26.27 -2.09
N ALA A 415 16.13 25.40 -2.75
CA ALA A 415 17.06 24.49 -2.08
C ALA A 415 18.34 24.29 -2.90
N LYS A 416 19.45 23.89 -2.28
CA LYS A 416 20.67 23.53 -3.03
C LYS A 416 20.49 22.26 -3.85
N SER A 417 19.67 21.33 -3.37
CA SER A 417 19.37 20.06 -4.06
C SER A 417 17.96 19.58 -3.76
N CYS A 418 17.44 18.69 -4.61
CA CYS A 418 16.12 18.06 -4.45
C CYS A 418 16.21 16.55 -4.57
N VAL A 419 15.49 15.84 -3.70
CA VAL A 419 15.13 14.42 -3.90
C VAL A 419 13.63 14.35 -4.24
N LEU A 420 13.31 13.80 -5.41
CA LEU A 420 11.94 13.45 -5.78
C LEU A 420 11.65 12.02 -5.27
N ALA A 421 11.03 11.95 -4.09
CA ALA A 421 10.58 10.70 -3.46
C ALA A 421 9.07 10.42 -3.70
N CYS A 422 8.45 11.12 -4.66
CA CYS A 422 7.07 10.96 -5.09
C CYS A 422 6.93 9.90 -6.19
N TYR A 423 5.70 9.60 -6.61
CA TYR A 423 5.45 8.64 -7.69
C TYR A 423 6.21 9.02 -8.97
N ASN A 424 6.96 8.06 -9.53
CA ASN A 424 7.84 8.32 -10.67
C ASN A 424 7.07 8.80 -11.90
N GLY A 425 5.87 8.27 -12.13
CA GLY A 425 5.01 8.69 -13.23
C GLY A 425 4.53 10.15 -13.16
N MET A 426 4.66 10.82 -12.00
CA MET A 426 4.32 12.24 -11.84
C MET A 426 5.51 13.16 -12.17
N ILE A 427 6.74 12.67 -12.05
CA ILE A 427 7.98 13.44 -12.19
C ILE A 427 8.10 14.17 -13.55
N PRO A 428 7.72 13.57 -14.70
CA PRO A 428 7.76 14.29 -15.99
C PRO A 428 6.95 15.59 -16.02
N TYR A 429 5.90 15.69 -15.20
CA TYR A 429 5.06 16.89 -15.10
C TYR A 429 5.63 17.90 -14.08
N LEU A 430 6.28 17.41 -13.02
CA LEU A 430 6.94 18.26 -12.01
C LEU A 430 8.22 18.90 -12.55
N CYS A 431 9.02 18.13 -13.30
CA CYS A 431 10.32 18.56 -13.80
C CYS A 431 10.40 18.37 -15.33
N PRO A 432 9.77 19.26 -16.12
CA PRO A 432 9.74 19.15 -17.58
C PRO A 432 11.13 19.33 -18.24
N GLU A 433 12.10 19.90 -17.51
CA GLU A 433 13.49 20.06 -17.93
C GLU A 433 14.24 18.72 -18.09
N LEU A 434 13.72 17.63 -17.53
CA LEU A 434 14.32 16.30 -17.66
C LEU A 434 14.47 15.89 -19.14
N PRO A 435 15.54 15.18 -19.51
CA PRO A 435 15.71 14.65 -20.86
C PRO A 435 14.53 13.78 -21.28
N ARG A 436 14.12 13.87 -22.56
CA ARG A 436 12.96 13.13 -23.09
C ARG A 436 13.04 11.63 -22.80
N LYS A 437 14.20 11.00 -23.02
CA LYS A 437 14.42 9.56 -22.74
C LYS A 437 14.10 9.19 -21.28
N GLN A 438 14.46 10.07 -20.34
CA GLN A 438 14.20 9.85 -18.92
C GLN A 438 12.71 10.00 -18.60
N ARG A 439 12.05 11.02 -19.17
CA ARG A 439 10.61 11.24 -18.98
C ARG A 439 9.77 10.09 -19.56
N ASP A 440 10.12 9.62 -20.75
CA ASP A 440 9.43 8.51 -21.41
C ASP A 440 9.56 7.23 -20.57
N ALA A 441 10.75 6.96 -20.01
CA ALA A 441 10.97 5.81 -19.12
C ALA A 441 10.19 5.92 -17.80
N LEU A 442 10.13 7.11 -17.19
CA LEU A 442 9.32 7.36 -15.99
C LEU A 442 7.82 7.16 -16.24
N ALA A 443 7.33 7.51 -17.43
CA ALA A 443 5.91 7.37 -17.79
C ALA A 443 5.47 5.90 -18.01
N LEU A 444 6.42 4.99 -18.25
CA LEU A 444 6.15 3.55 -18.36
C LEU A 444 5.86 2.88 -17.01
N LEU A 445 6.27 3.50 -15.89
CA LEU A 445 6.14 2.93 -14.55
C LEU A 445 4.70 3.05 -14.02
N VAL A 446 3.78 2.29 -14.62
CA VAL A 446 2.37 2.24 -14.23
C VAL A 446 2.20 1.48 -12.93
N LYS A 447 1.95 2.21 -11.85
CA LYS A 447 1.65 1.62 -10.54
C LYS A 447 0.33 0.86 -10.53
N SER A 448 0.29 -0.22 -9.74
CA SER A 448 -0.90 -1.04 -9.55
C SER A 448 -1.84 -0.44 -8.49
N PRO A 449 -3.16 -0.39 -8.73
CA PRO A 449 -4.13 0.08 -7.74
C PRO A 449 -4.42 -0.99 -6.68
N LEU A 450 -4.63 -0.58 -5.43
CA LEU A 450 -4.87 -1.46 -4.29
C LEU A 450 -5.81 -0.78 -3.27
N VAL A 451 -6.64 -1.56 -2.59
CA VAL A 451 -7.58 -1.06 -1.56
C VAL A 451 -7.50 -1.91 -0.31
N TYR A 452 -7.08 -1.28 0.78
CA TYR A 452 -7.03 -1.87 2.11
C TYR A 452 -8.12 -1.26 2.98
N THR A 453 -9.15 -2.05 3.26
CA THR A 453 -10.30 -1.61 4.05
C THR A 453 -10.20 -2.17 5.46
N HIS A 454 -10.37 -1.30 6.44
CA HIS A 454 -10.36 -1.66 7.86
C HIS A 454 -11.72 -1.36 8.48
N VAL A 455 -12.33 -2.40 9.06
CA VAL A 455 -13.66 -2.32 9.66
C VAL A 455 -13.54 -2.61 11.14
N ALA A 456 -13.70 -1.58 11.96
CA ALA A 456 -13.75 -1.75 13.41
C ALA A 456 -15.11 -2.35 13.80
N ILE A 457 -15.09 -3.50 14.45
CA ILE A 457 -16.28 -4.24 14.89
C ILE A 457 -16.33 -4.30 16.42
N ARG A 458 -17.54 -4.34 16.99
CA ARG A 458 -17.76 -4.30 18.44
C ARG A 458 -17.36 -5.57 19.16
N ASN A 459 -17.40 -6.70 18.47
CA ASN A 459 -16.95 -8.02 18.92
C ASN A 459 -16.71 -8.89 17.68
N TRP A 460 -16.03 -10.02 17.84
CA TRP A 460 -15.76 -10.97 16.75
C TRP A 460 -16.32 -12.37 17.02
N THR A 461 -17.30 -12.50 17.93
CA THR A 461 -17.99 -13.77 18.24
C THR A 461 -18.56 -14.51 17.03
N ALA A 462 -18.89 -13.79 15.94
CA ALA A 462 -19.36 -14.41 14.70
C ALA A 462 -18.27 -15.26 14.02
N PHE A 463 -17.01 -14.82 14.05
CA PHE A 463 -15.87 -15.57 13.53
C PHE A 463 -15.62 -16.84 14.37
N GLU A 464 -15.65 -16.69 15.70
CA GLU A 464 -15.51 -17.83 16.62
C GLU A 464 -16.60 -18.88 16.40
N LYS A 465 -17.88 -18.48 16.37
CA LYS A 465 -19.03 -19.39 16.16
C LYS A 465 -18.97 -20.10 14.82
N LEU A 466 -18.42 -19.46 13.79
CA LEU A 466 -18.27 -20.04 12.46
C LEU A 466 -16.97 -20.86 12.31
N GLY A 467 -16.09 -20.87 13.32
CA GLY A 467 -14.86 -21.65 13.31
C GLY A 467 -13.79 -21.13 12.33
N MET A 468 -13.75 -19.82 12.09
CA MET A 468 -12.83 -19.21 11.13
C MET A 468 -12.31 -17.86 11.60
N PHE A 469 -11.10 -17.48 11.18
CA PHE A 469 -10.54 -16.14 11.42
C PHE A 469 -10.29 -15.36 10.12
N GLN A 470 -10.35 -16.04 8.98
CA GLN A 470 -10.14 -15.47 7.64
C GLN A 470 -11.02 -16.16 6.60
N ILE A 471 -11.32 -15.44 5.51
CA ILE A 471 -12.28 -15.81 4.46
C ILE A 471 -11.73 -15.40 3.09
N ASP A 472 -11.50 -16.39 2.23
CA ASP A 472 -11.31 -16.24 0.78
C ASP A 472 -12.66 -15.99 0.12
N ALA A 473 -12.78 -14.98 -0.74
CA ALA A 473 -14.03 -14.61 -1.38
C ALA A 473 -13.86 -14.38 -2.89
N PRO A 474 -13.61 -15.44 -3.68
CA PRO A 474 -13.14 -15.33 -5.06
C PRO A 474 -14.11 -14.59 -6.00
N GLY A 475 -15.41 -14.60 -5.71
CA GLY A 475 -16.42 -13.87 -6.49
C GLY A 475 -16.61 -12.42 -6.04
N SER A 476 -16.32 -12.11 -4.78
CA SER A 476 -16.88 -10.94 -4.09
C SER A 476 -16.12 -9.63 -4.31
N TYR A 477 -16.70 -8.52 -3.85
CA TYR A 477 -16.15 -7.18 -4.08
C TYR A 477 -14.78 -6.98 -3.42
N HIS A 478 -14.66 -7.36 -2.14
CA HIS A 478 -13.39 -7.64 -1.47
C HIS A 478 -13.10 -9.13 -1.59
N ASN A 479 -11.92 -9.49 -2.11
CA ASN A 479 -11.59 -10.89 -2.37
C ASN A 479 -11.05 -11.63 -1.13
N TYR A 480 -10.77 -10.90 -0.04
CA TYR A 480 -10.26 -11.49 1.20
C TYR A 480 -10.71 -10.66 2.41
N VAL A 481 -11.01 -11.35 3.51
CA VAL A 481 -11.43 -10.78 4.80
C VAL A 481 -10.74 -11.53 5.92
N SER A 482 -10.12 -10.84 6.88
CA SER A 482 -9.52 -11.49 8.06
C SER A 482 -9.68 -10.66 9.33
N LEU A 483 -9.63 -11.31 10.48
CA LEU A 483 -9.27 -10.66 11.73
C LEU A 483 -7.82 -10.15 11.63
N ASP A 484 -7.54 -9.02 12.26
CA ASP A 484 -6.21 -8.38 12.26
C ASP A 484 -5.13 -9.27 12.91
N PHE A 485 -3.86 -8.95 12.67
CA PHE A 485 -2.74 -9.71 13.21
C PHE A 485 -2.64 -9.59 14.74
N PRO A 486 -2.41 -10.70 15.47
CA PRO A 486 -2.40 -10.70 16.93
C PRO A 486 -1.05 -10.23 17.49
N VAL A 487 -0.78 -8.93 17.40
CA VAL A 487 0.49 -8.31 17.82
C VAL A 487 0.37 -7.58 19.16
N THR A 488 1.18 -7.99 20.13
CA THR A 488 1.37 -7.29 21.42
C THR A 488 2.76 -6.69 21.47
N LEU A 489 2.86 -5.36 21.50
CA LEU A 489 4.13 -4.67 21.61
C LEU A 489 4.00 -3.44 22.51
N GLY A 490 4.87 -3.36 23.52
CA GLY A 490 4.82 -2.32 24.54
C GLY A 490 3.51 -2.29 25.32
N ALA A 491 2.93 -1.10 25.42
CA ALA A 491 1.64 -0.86 26.07
C ALA A 491 0.45 -1.32 25.22
N TYR A 492 0.62 -1.53 23.91
CA TYR A 492 -0.44 -2.07 23.07
C TYR A 492 -0.56 -3.58 23.26
N LYS A 493 -1.79 -4.04 23.47
CA LYS A 493 -2.14 -5.45 23.64
C LYS A 493 -3.24 -5.80 22.64
N PHE A 494 -2.98 -6.77 21.77
CA PHE A 494 -4.04 -7.33 20.95
C PHE A 494 -5.10 -8.01 21.82
N LEU A 495 -6.31 -8.14 21.29
CA LEU A 495 -7.48 -8.61 22.00
C LEU A 495 -7.71 -10.09 21.70
N LYS A 496 -7.84 -10.91 22.75
CA LYS A 496 -7.97 -12.38 22.66
C LYS A 496 -9.40 -12.88 22.81
N ASP A 497 -10.24 -12.07 23.44
CA ASP A 497 -11.60 -12.43 23.80
C ASP A 497 -12.55 -12.09 22.65
N PRO A 498 -13.32 -13.07 22.12
CA PRO A 498 -14.33 -12.86 21.08
C PRO A 498 -15.36 -11.79 21.39
N GLU A 499 -15.65 -11.51 22.67
CA GLU A 499 -16.58 -10.46 23.09
C GLU A 499 -15.99 -9.05 23.00
N GLN A 500 -14.67 -8.92 22.82
CA GLN A 500 -13.98 -7.64 22.70
C GLN A 500 -13.94 -7.13 21.26
N PRO A 501 -13.84 -5.79 21.06
CA PRO A 501 -13.73 -5.21 19.72
C PRO A 501 -12.54 -5.74 18.92
N ALA A 502 -12.63 -5.71 17.60
CA ALA A 502 -11.54 -6.08 16.71
C ALA A 502 -11.56 -5.19 15.45
N VAL A 503 -10.50 -5.26 14.66
CA VAL A 503 -10.45 -4.69 13.32
C VAL A 503 -10.44 -5.84 12.32
N LEU A 504 -11.29 -5.76 11.31
CA LEU A 504 -11.22 -6.62 10.14
C LEU A 504 -10.35 -5.96 9.08
N PHE A 505 -9.43 -6.71 8.49
CA PHE A 505 -8.79 -6.37 7.24
C PHE A 505 -9.63 -6.93 6.08
N MET A 506 -9.88 -6.11 5.07
CA MET A 506 -10.52 -6.53 3.83
C MET A 506 -9.72 -5.99 2.64
N LEU A 507 -9.37 -6.89 1.73
CA LEU A 507 -8.56 -6.61 0.56
C LEU A 507 -9.42 -6.49 -0.70
N ARG A 508 -9.10 -5.50 -1.53
CA ARG A 508 -9.60 -5.42 -2.91
C ARG A 508 -8.54 -4.89 -3.85
N THR A 509 -8.44 -5.50 -5.02
CA THR A 509 -7.66 -4.99 -6.14
C THR A 509 -8.57 -4.68 -7.33
N PRO A 510 -8.74 -3.40 -7.70
CA PRO A 510 -9.44 -3.01 -8.92
C PRO A 510 -8.59 -3.32 -10.15
N CYS A 511 -9.09 -4.17 -11.05
CA CYS A 511 -8.44 -4.50 -12.31
C CYS A 511 -9.51 -4.75 -13.39
N LYS A 512 -9.08 -4.95 -14.64
CA LYS A 512 -10.00 -5.22 -15.76
C LYS A 512 -9.49 -6.42 -16.57
N PRO A 513 -9.88 -7.65 -16.19
CA PRO A 513 -9.40 -8.86 -16.84
C PRO A 513 -9.51 -8.84 -18.37
N GLY A 514 -8.53 -9.44 -19.04
CA GLY A 514 -8.46 -9.54 -20.50
C GLY A 514 -7.65 -8.45 -21.21
N LEU A 515 -7.05 -7.51 -20.47
CA LEU A 515 -6.06 -6.55 -21.00
C LEU A 515 -4.65 -6.90 -20.47
N SER A 516 -3.62 -6.23 -20.99
CA SER A 516 -2.26 -6.30 -20.40
C SER A 516 -2.27 -5.75 -18.97
N GLN A 517 -1.35 -6.20 -18.11
CA GLN A 517 -1.30 -5.77 -16.69
C GLN A 517 -1.33 -4.24 -16.53
N SER A 518 -0.52 -3.52 -17.30
CA SER A 518 -0.48 -2.05 -17.27
C SER A 518 -1.82 -1.40 -17.66
N GLU A 519 -2.54 -1.96 -18.63
CA GLU A 519 -3.85 -1.46 -19.03
C GLU A 519 -4.93 -1.81 -18.00
N GLN A 520 -4.87 -3.00 -17.38
CA GLN A 520 -5.74 -3.37 -16.27
C GLN A 520 -5.56 -2.39 -15.10
N ASN A 521 -4.31 -2.09 -14.73
CA ASN A 521 -3.97 -1.14 -13.67
C ASN A 521 -4.53 0.25 -13.94
N ARG A 522 -4.41 0.75 -15.19
CA ARG A 522 -5.01 2.04 -15.59
C ARG A 522 -6.53 2.02 -15.49
N ALA A 523 -7.18 0.95 -15.93
CA ALA A 523 -8.63 0.81 -15.86
C ALA A 523 -9.12 0.73 -14.40
N GLY A 524 -8.44 -0.07 -13.57
CA GLY A 524 -8.71 -0.20 -12.14
C GLY A 524 -8.54 1.12 -11.40
N ARG A 525 -7.47 1.88 -11.71
CA ARG A 525 -7.30 3.24 -11.18
C ARG A 525 -8.46 4.16 -11.55
N TRP A 526 -8.91 4.13 -12.80
CA TRP A 526 -10.02 4.97 -13.26
C TRP A 526 -11.35 4.63 -12.58
N GLU A 527 -11.61 3.36 -12.32
CA GLU A 527 -12.75 2.90 -11.54
C GLU A 527 -12.61 3.40 -10.10
N LEU A 528 -11.47 3.11 -9.46
CA LEU A 528 -11.20 3.40 -8.06
C LEU A 528 -11.32 4.89 -7.71
N MET A 529 -10.84 5.78 -8.60
CA MET A 529 -10.93 7.23 -8.40
C MET A 529 -12.35 7.78 -8.48
N ARG A 530 -13.29 7.05 -9.10
CA ARG A 530 -14.71 7.42 -9.21
C ARG A 530 -15.60 6.73 -8.18
N THR A 531 -15.08 5.72 -7.47
CA THR A 531 -15.83 5.00 -6.44
C THR A 531 -15.95 5.85 -5.17
N SER A 532 -17.19 6.12 -4.75
CA SER A 532 -17.49 6.89 -3.54
C SER A 532 -17.35 6.04 -2.27
N PHE A 533 -17.24 6.69 -1.11
CA PHE A 533 -17.22 5.99 0.17
C PHE A 533 -18.51 5.19 0.41
N GLU A 534 -19.67 5.73 0.04
CA GLU A 534 -20.97 5.05 0.18
C GLU A 534 -21.03 3.76 -0.61
N THR A 535 -20.38 3.73 -1.78
CA THR A 535 -20.27 2.51 -2.59
C THR A 535 -19.43 1.47 -1.86
N PHE A 536 -18.29 1.85 -1.27
CA PHE A 536 -17.52 0.96 -0.42
C PHE A 536 -18.32 0.50 0.81
N GLU A 537 -18.89 1.43 1.58
CA GLU A 537 -19.65 1.13 2.80
C GLU A 537 -20.79 0.14 2.52
N ARG A 538 -21.54 0.33 1.43
CA ARG A 538 -22.61 -0.58 1.05
C ARG A 538 -22.07 -1.98 0.75
N ASN A 539 -21.07 -2.10 -0.12
CA ASN A 539 -20.47 -3.40 -0.45
C ASN A 539 -19.89 -4.11 0.79
N ILE A 540 -19.21 -3.38 1.68
CA ILE A 540 -18.66 -3.91 2.93
C ILE A 540 -19.77 -4.48 3.80
N ARG A 541 -20.84 -3.71 4.03
CA ARG A 541 -21.97 -4.11 4.88
C ARG A 541 -22.70 -5.32 4.32
N GLU A 542 -23.00 -5.29 3.03
CA GLU A 542 -23.69 -6.38 2.33
C GLU A 542 -22.83 -7.65 2.35
N GLN A 543 -21.55 -7.55 1.98
CA GLN A 543 -20.64 -8.68 1.94
C GLN A 543 -20.44 -9.31 3.33
N LEU A 544 -20.13 -8.51 4.36
CA LEU A 544 -19.96 -9.02 5.73
C LEU A 544 -21.28 -9.61 6.28
N GLY A 545 -22.44 -9.03 5.95
CA GLY A 545 -23.73 -9.57 6.33
C GLY A 545 -24.00 -10.95 5.72
N ARG A 546 -23.69 -11.11 4.42
CA ARG A 546 -23.82 -12.40 3.71
C ARG A 546 -22.87 -13.47 4.25
N MET A 547 -21.64 -13.07 4.61
CA MET A 547 -20.62 -13.99 5.13
C MET A 547 -20.87 -14.40 6.59
N LEU A 548 -21.29 -13.48 7.46
CA LEU A 548 -21.18 -13.64 8.91
C LEU A 548 -22.53 -13.75 9.66
N SER A 549 -23.66 -13.55 8.98
CA SER A 549 -24.99 -13.54 9.64
C SER A 549 -25.35 -14.87 10.30
N ALA A 550 -24.90 -16.01 9.76
CA ALA A 550 -25.08 -17.33 10.40
C ALA A 550 -24.34 -17.45 11.75
N GLY A 551 -23.27 -16.66 11.96
CA GLY A 551 -22.59 -16.50 13.25
C GLY A 551 -23.25 -15.46 14.18
N GLY A 552 -24.34 -14.84 13.74
CA GLY A 552 -25.08 -13.81 14.47
C GLY A 552 -24.63 -12.37 14.20
N PHE A 553 -23.77 -12.13 13.21
CA PHE A 553 -23.31 -10.79 12.84
C PHE A 553 -24.44 -9.97 12.20
N ASP A 554 -24.62 -8.73 12.66
CA ASP A 554 -25.49 -7.73 12.06
C ASP A 554 -24.63 -6.51 11.70
N PRO A 555 -24.43 -6.21 10.40
CA PRO A 555 -23.62 -5.07 9.98
C PRO A 555 -24.06 -3.72 10.56
N ALA A 556 -25.36 -3.53 10.84
CA ALA A 556 -25.87 -2.28 11.41
C ALA A 556 -25.56 -2.16 12.90
N ARG A 557 -25.57 -3.28 13.62
CA ARG A 557 -25.29 -3.34 15.07
C ARG A 557 -23.80 -3.46 15.36
N ASP A 558 -23.04 -4.21 14.58
CA ASP A 558 -21.71 -4.68 14.96
C ASP A 558 -20.59 -3.84 14.37
N ILE A 559 -20.78 -3.19 13.21
CA ILE A 559 -19.79 -2.28 12.64
C ILE A 559 -19.81 -0.95 13.41
N ALA A 560 -18.66 -0.56 13.95
CA ALA A 560 -18.46 0.68 14.68
C ALA A 560 -17.88 1.79 13.79
N ALA A 561 -16.93 1.46 12.91
CA ALA A 561 -16.29 2.40 12.00
C ALA A 561 -15.71 1.68 10.77
N ILE A 562 -15.51 2.44 9.69
CA ILE A 562 -14.91 1.94 8.44
C ILE A 562 -13.90 2.96 7.95
N THR A 563 -12.70 2.48 7.61
CA THR A 563 -11.68 3.25 6.90
C THR A 563 -11.29 2.50 5.64
N VAL A 564 -11.39 3.16 4.49
CA VAL A 564 -11.00 2.63 3.17
C VAL A 564 -9.72 3.33 2.75
N ASN A 565 -8.59 2.65 2.84
CA ASN A 565 -7.33 3.15 2.30
C ASN A 565 -7.28 2.81 0.81
N ARG A 566 -7.53 3.84 0.01
CA ARG A 566 -7.57 3.78 -1.44
C ARG A 566 -6.21 4.17 -1.98
N TRP A 567 -5.55 3.25 -2.69
CA TRP A 567 -4.28 3.53 -3.37
C TRP A 567 -4.49 3.34 -4.87
N ALA A 568 -4.82 4.41 -5.58
CA ALA A 568 -4.85 4.45 -7.04
C ALA A 568 -3.45 4.23 -7.65
N HIS A 569 -2.42 4.39 -6.83
CA HIS A 569 -1.02 4.24 -7.13
C HIS A 569 -0.33 3.47 -5.99
N GLY A 570 -0.76 2.23 -5.74
CA GLY A 570 -0.25 1.38 -4.66
C GLY A 570 1.14 0.81 -4.95
N TYR A 571 1.20 -0.36 -5.56
CA TYR A 571 2.47 -1.05 -5.82
C TYR A 571 3.25 -0.44 -6.98
N ALA A 572 4.58 -0.50 -6.88
CA ALA A 572 5.48 -0.13 -7.95
C ALA A 572 5.22 -0.97 -9.21
N PHE A 573 5.59 -0.42 -10.36
CA PHE A 573 5.63 -1.21 -11.58
C PHE A 573 6.67 -2.32 -11.42
N HIS A 574 6.26 -3.55 -11.73
CA HIS A 574 7.12 -4.72 -11.86
C HIS A 574 6.93 -5.28 -13.26
N ASP A 575 7.99 -5.80 -13.85
CA ASP A 575 7.94 -6.36 -15.19
C ASP A 575 7.03 -7.60 -15.27
N ASN A 576 6.27 -7.70 -16.36
CA ASN A 576 5.44 -8.85 -16.64
C ASN A 576 5.84 -9.48 -17.98
N PRO A 577 6.54 -10.62 -17.97
CA PRO A 577 7.08 -11.26 -19.18
C PRO A 577 6.01 -11.79 -20.15
N LEU A 578 4.72 -11.75 -19.80
CA LEU A 578 3.61 -12.03 -20.72
C LEU A 578 3.36 -10.87 -21.70
N PHE A 579 3.64 -9.63 -21.29
CA PHE A 579 3.26 -8.42 -22.04
C PHE A 579 4.44 -7.51 -22.33
N ASP A 580 5.44 -7.54 -21.46
CA ASP A 580 6.58 -6.65 -21.51
C ASP A 580 7.76 -7.26 -22.27
N PRO A 581 8.59 -6.43 -22.93
CA PRO A 581 9.81 -6.89 -23.56
C PRO A 581 10.83 -7.35 -22.52
N GLU A 582 11.78 -8.17 -22.95
CA GLU A 582 12.96 -8.47 -22.15
C GLU A 582 13.90 -7.27 -22.19
N TRP A 583 14.25 -6.74 -21.02
CA TRP A 583 15.16 -5.61 -20.87
C TRP A 583 16.53 -6.05 -20.38
N SER A 584 17.61 -5.43 -20.90
CA SER A 584 18.87 -5.43 -20.16
C SER A 584 18.75 -4.59 -18.88
N GLU A 585 19.67 -4.76 -17.93
CA GLU A 585 19.65 -3.98 -16.68
C GLU A 585 19.68 -2.47 -16.93
N GLU A 586 20.41 -2.02 -17.95
CA GLU A 586 20.54 -0.60 -18.30
C GLU A 586 19.31 -0.04 -19.01
N GLU A 587 18.51 -0.90 -19.63
CA GLU A 587 17.31 -0.55 -20.39
C GLU A 587 16.04 -0.53 -19.55
N LYS A 588 16.07 -1.15 -18.36
CA LYS A 588 14.95 -1.15 -17.42
C LYS A 588 14.42 0.28 -17.19
N PRO A 589 13.11 0.51 -17.30
CA PRO A 589 12.54 1.86 -17.27
C PRO A 589 12.81 2.60 -15.96
N TRP A 590 12.88 1.90 -14.82
CA TRP A 590 13.24 2.52 -13.55
C TRP A 590 14.73 2.90 -13.47
N VAL A 591 15.63 2.16 -14.15
CA VAL A 591 17.07 2.48 -14.21
C VAL A 591 17.32 3.69 -15.11
N VAL A 592 16.68 3.75 -16.27
CA VAL A 592 16.73 4.91 -17.17
C VAL A 592 16.07 6.13 -16.51
N GLY A 593 14.90 5.92 -15.89
CA GLY A 593 14.09 6.96 -15.28
C GLY A 593 14.75 7.61 -14.06
N ARG A 594 15.47 6.85 -13.23
CA ARG A 594 16.03 7.35 -11.95
C ARG A 594 17.38 8.07 -12.06
N LYS A 595 17.92 8.26 -13.27
CA LYS A 595 19.23 8.90 -13.48
C LYS A 595 19.27 10.29 -12.81
N PRO A 596 20.40 10.70 -12.18
CA PRO A 596 20.56 12.05 -11.65
C PRO A 596 20.39 13.11 -12.73
N PHE A 597 19.80 14.24 -12.37
CA PHE A 597 19.64 15.40 -13.25
C PHE A 597 20.11 16.67 -12.54
N GLY A 598 21.39 17.01 -12.72
CA GLY A 598 22.03 18.12 -12.01
C GLY A 598 21.91 17.93 -10.49
N SER A 599 21.31 18.91 -9.80
CA SER A 599 21.04 18.86 -8.36
C SER A 599 19.72 18.17 -7.97
N ILE A 600 19.14 17.34 -8.85
CA ILE A 600 17.89 16.60 -8.63
C ILE A 600 18.15 15.09 -8.75
N THR A 601 17.72 14.30 -7.77
CA THR A 601 17.72 12.82 -7.83
C THR A 601 16.33 12.26 -7.50
N ILE A 602 16.12 10.98 -7.79
CA ILE A 602 14.81 10.30 -7.69
C ILE A 602 14.95 9.09 -6.77
N ALA A 603 14.05 8.92 -5.80
CA ALA A 603 14.24 7.98 -4.68
C ALA A 603 13.05 7.07 -4.32
N ASN A 604 11.89 7.20 -4.95
CA ASN A 604 10.74 6.34 -4.63
C ASN A 604 11.08 4.84 -4.83
N SER A 605 10.33 3.91 -4.22
CA SER A 605 10.51 2.48 -4.49
C SER A 605 10.26 2.13 -5.96
N ASP A 606 9.47 2.95 -6.67
CA ASP A 606 9.34 2.95 -8.13
C ASP A 606 10.69 3.02 -8.87
N ALA A 607 11.70 3.66 -8.27
CA ALA A 607 13.05 3.71 -8.82
C ALA A 607 13.79 2.37 -8.68
N GLY A 608 13.31 1.45 -7.85
CA GLY A 608 13.81 0.08 -7.73
C GLY A 608 13.05 -0.94 -8.57
N GLY A 609 11.82 -0.63 -9.00
CA GLY A 609 10.93 -1.59 -9.69
C GLY A 609 10.22 -2.56 -8.74
N GLU A 610 10.18 -2.24 -7.44
CA GLU A 610 9.63 -3.09 -6.38
C GLU A 610 8.89 -2.26 -5.33
N ALA A 611 7.88 -2.86 -4.69
CA ALA A 611 6.97 -2.19 -3.77
C ALA A 611 7.35 -2.36 -2.29
N TYR A 612 8.58 -2.74 -1.98
CA TYR A 612 9.01 -3.12 -0.64
C TYR A 612 9.66 -1.98 0.16
N THR A 613 9.67 -2.17 1.49
CA THR A 613 10.18 -1.18 2.45
C THR A 613 11.69 -1.00 2.32
N ASP A 614 12.43 -2.09 2.18
CA ASP A 614 13.88 -2.09 1.93
C ASP A 614 14.23 -1.43 0.60
N THR A 615 13.48 -1.72 -0.48
CA THR A 615 13.66 -1.03 -1.76
C THR A 615 13.51 0.47 -1.58
N ALA A 616 12.50 0.95 -0.85
CA ALA A 616 12.29 2.37 -0.59
C ALA A 616 13.48 3.00 0.17
N ILE A 617 14.05 2.28 1.14
CA ILE A 617 15.21 2.72 1.93
C ILE A 617 16.48 2.76 1.06
N ASP A 618 16.70 1.73 0.23
CA ASP A 618 17.87 1.62 -0.62
C ASP A 618 17.87 2.67 -1.73
N GLN A 619 16.71 2.93 -2.34
CA GLN A 619 16.58 3.99 -3.34
C GLN A 619 16.78 5.37 -2.72
N ALA A 620 16.36 5.59 -1.47
CA ALA A 620 16.66 6.81 -0.72
C ALA A 620 18.16 6.98 -0.45
N TYR A 621 18.83 5.92 0.00
CA TYR A 621 20.28 5.95 0.21
C TYR A 621 21.03 6.24 -1.10
N ARG A 622 20.71 5.52 -2.18
CA ARG A 622 21.29 5.73 -3.52
C ARG A 622 21.15 7.18 -3.95
N ALA A 623 19.93 7.73 -3.91
CA ALA A 623 19.65 9.09 -4.36
C ALA A 623 20.45 10.15 -3.60
N VAL A 624 20.70 9.95 -2.30
CA VAL A 624 21.55 10.83 -1.47
C VAL A 624 23.03 10.70 -1.83
N GLN A 625 23.51 9.48 -2.14
CA GLN A 625 24.88 9.27 -2.61
C GLN A 625 25.13 9.95 -3.96
N GLU A 626 24.20 9.81 -4.90
CA GLU A 626 24.25 10.45 -6.21
C GLU A 626 24.28 11.98 -6.10
N LEU A 627 23.45 12.58 -5.23
CA LEU A 627 23.51 14.03 -4.96
C LEU A 627 24.87 14.45 -4.46
N SER A 628 25.46 13.66 -3.57
CA SER A 628 26.76 13.99 -2.98
C SER A 628 27.88 13.95 -4.03
N GLN A 629 27.83 12.97 -4.94
CA GLN A 629 28.76 12.88 -6.07
C GLN A 629 28.58 14.07 -7.03
N ALA A 630 27.33 14.45 -7.32
CA ALA A 630 27.03 15.61 -8.17
C ALA A 630 27.50 16.93 -7.54
N LEU A 631 27.34 17.09 -6.22
CA LEU A 631 27.84 18.26 -5.50
C LEU A 631 29.37 18.30 -5.45
N ALA A 632 30.03 17.16 -5.23
CA ALA A 632 31.48 17.07 -5.25
C ALA A 632 32.08 17.37 -6.63
N ALA A 633 31.39 17.00 -7.72
CA ALA A 633 31.81 17.33 -9.08
C ALA A 633 31.67 18.83 -9.44
N LYS A 634 30.90 19.59 -8.66
CA LYS A 634 30.67 21.03 -8.84
C LYS A 634 31.51 21.92 -7.92
N ALA A 635 32.11 21.35 -6.88
CA ALA A 635 33.00 22.01 -5.92
C ALA A 635 34.44 22.01 -6.44
#